data_AF-A0A945AB61-F1
#
_entry.id   AF-A0A945AB61-F1
#
_cell.length_a   1.000
_cell.length_b   1.000
_cell.length_c   1.000
_cell.angle_alpha   90.00
_cell.angle_beta   90.00
_cell.angle_gamma   90.00
#
_symmetry.space_group_name_H-M   'P 1'
#
loop_
_entity.id
_entity.type
_entity.pdbx_description
1 polymer ?
#
loop_
_entity_poly.entity_id
_entity_poly.type
_entity_poly.pdbx_seq_one_letter_code
_entity_poly.pdbx_strand_id
1 'polypeptide(L)'
;MYAILTFILLFTNSLSAQTPPDGVHKLIAQLKSSLPNATDPAAVQARLGLLYLRLEQADSAQAAFSRALQQNPNLAIAHTGLGRIELEIKERPKDALSHFEAAANVDTIDARSHDLLIKT
;
A
#
# COMPACT_ATOMS: atom_id res chain seq x y z
N MET A 1 41.45 -13.49 32.61
CA MET A 1 41.52 -13.68 31.14
C MET A 1 40.26 -14.37 30.61
N TYR A 2 39.06 -13.85 30.94
CA TYR A 2 37.77 -14.40 30.47
C TYR A 2 36.73 -13.32 30.12
N ALA A 3 37.09 -12.03 30.14
CA ALA A 3 36.14 -10.93 29.89
C ALA A 3 35.91 -10.64 28.40
N ILE A 4 36.73 -11.20 27.49
CA ILE A 4 36.64 -10.94 26.05
C ILE A 4 35.77 -12.01 25.34
N LEU A 5 35.54 -13.16 25.99
CA LEU A 5 34.85 -14.30 25.36
C LEU A 5 33.32 -14.22 25.46
N THR A 6 32.75 -13.45 26.38
CA THR A 6 31.29 -13.24 26.48
C THR A 6 30.77 -12.19 25.50
N PHE A 7 31.64 -11.33 24.94
CA PHE A 7 31.22 -10.29 24.00
C PHE A 7 31.01 -10.81 22.57
N ILE A 8 31.65 -11.93 22.21
CA ILE A 8 31.54 -12.53 20.87
C ILE A 8 30.23 -13.32 20.71
N LEU A 9 29.64 -13.82 21.80
CA LEU A 9 28.36 -14.57 21.77
C LEU A 9 27.10 -13.69 21.68
N LEU A 10 27.21 -12.37 21.89
CA LEU A 10 26.11 -11.44 21.61
C LEU A 10 26.13 -10.94 20.15
N PHE A 11 27.26 -11.07 19.44
CA PHE A 11 27.37 -10.61 18.06
C PHE A 11 26.98 -11.65 17.01
N THR A 12 27.00 -12.94 17.35
CA THR A 12 26.51 -13.99 16.44
C THR A 12 24.99 -14.14 16.46
N ASN A 13 24.30 -13.54 17.45
CA ASN A 13 22.85 -13.64 17.58
C ASN A 13 22.08 -12.39 17.09
N SER A 14 22.74 -11.49 16.37
CA SER A 14 22.10 -10.32 15.72
C SER A 14 22.06 -10.43 14.19
N LEU A 15 22.52 -11.55 13.61
CA LEU A 15 22.64 -11.70 12.15
C LEU A 15 21.60 -12.63 11.51
N SER A 16 20.62 -13.16 12.26
CA SER A 16 19.53 -13.96 11.67
C SER A 16 18.12 -13.33 11.81
N ALA A 17 17.98 -12.16 12.44
CA ALA A 17 16.66 -11.62 12.79
C ALA A 17 16.12 -10.52 11.86
N GLN A 18 16.88 -10.05 10.87
CA GLN A 18 16.39 -9.12 9.85
C GLN A 18 17.06 -9.44 8.53
N THR A 19 16.52 -10.39 7.78
CA THR A 19 16.54 -10.21 6.33
C THR A 19 15.63 -9.02 6.08
N PRO A 20 16.13 -7.83 5.71
CA PRO A 20 15.22 -6.78 5.32
C PRO A 20 14.48 -7.33 4.08
N PRO A 21 13.17 -7.06 3.91
CA PRO A 21 12.55 -7.26 2.62
C PRO A 21 13.12 -6.21 1.65
N ASP A 22 14.38 -6.41 1.24
CA ASP A 22 15.24 -5.45 0.55
C ASP A 22 14.60 -4.99 -0.77
N GLY A 23 13.84 -5.89 -1.42
CA GLY A 23 13.09 -5.57 -2.63
C GLY A 23 11.98 -4.55 -2.40
N VAL A 24 11.21 -4.66 -1.30
CA VAL A 24 10.05 -3.79 -1.04
C VAL A 24 10.53 -2.39 -0.63
N HIS A 25 11.54 -2.31 0.23
CA HIS A 25 12.11 -1.02 0.65
C HIS A 25 12.77 -0.28 -0.53
N LYS A 26 13.52 -1.00 -1.37
CA LYS A 26 14.08 -0.44 -2.61
C LYS A 26 12.99 0.05 -3.56
N LEU A 27 11.90 -0.70 -3.71
CA LEU A 27 10.78 -0.33 -4.55
C LEU A 27 10.04 0.91 -4.04
N ILE A 28 9.88 1.04 -2.72
CA ILE A 28 9.34 2.26 -2.10
C ILE A 28 10.23 3.47 -2.42
N ALA A 29 11.55 3.33 -2.28
CA ALA A 29 12.48 4.40 -2.59
C ALA A 29 12.40 4.82 -4.07
N GLN A 30 12.35 3.85 -4.98
CA GLN A 30 12.25 4.09 -6.42
C GLN A 30 10.91 4.75 -6.81
N LEU A 31 9.79 4.34 -6.22
CA LEU A 31 8.48 4.97 -6.45
C LEU A 31 8.43 6.39 -5.89
N LYS A 32 9.06 6.65 -4.74
CA LYS A 32 9.15 8.00 -4.18
C LYS A 32 9.98 8.93 -5.06
N SER A 33 11.08 8.45 -5.63
CA SER A 33 11.93 9.26 -6.51
C SER A 33 11.30 9.51 -7.88
N SER A 34 10.44 8.61 -8.36
CA SER A 34 9.73 8.79 -9.64
C SER A 34 8.47 9.65 -9.51
N LEU A 35 7.89 9.75 -8.31
CA LEU A 35 6.66 10.51 -8.05
C LEU A 35 6.65 11.94 -8.61
N PRO A 36 7.72 12.76 -8.52
CA PRO A 36 7.73 14.12 -9.07
C PRO A 36 7.52 14.18 -10.59
N ASN A 37 7.89 13.13 -11.30
CA ASN A 37 7.82 13.02 -12.76
C ASN A 37 6.79 11.97 -13.21
N ALA A 38 5.93 11.51 -12.31
CA ALA A 38 5.00 10.43 -12.61
C ALA A 38 3.86 10.93 -13.51
N THR A 39 3.61 10.20 -14.60
CA THR A 39 2.46 10.43 -15.49
C THR A 39 1.12 10.22 -14.77
N ASP A 40 1.08 9.29 -13.80
CA ASP A 40 -0.06 9.07 -12.92
C ASP A 40 0.40 9.03 -11.45
N PRO A 41 0.45 10.19 -10.78
CA PRO A 41 0.83 10.28 -9.38
C PRO A 41 -0.11 9.50 -8.45
N ALA A 42 -1.40 9.40 -8.80
CA ALA A 42 -2.40 8.73 -7.97
C ALA A 42 -2.14 7.21 -7.94
N ALA A 43 -1.87 6.61 -9.10
CA ALA A 43 -1.50 5.20 -9.17
C ALA A 43 -0.16 4.91 -8.46
N VAL A 44 0.82 5.82 -8.54
CA VAL A 44 2.09 5.67 -7.81
C VAL A 44 1.87 5.72 -6.29
N GLN A 45 1.04 6.65 -5.80
CA GLN A 45 0.67 6.72 -4.38
C GLN A 45 -0.08 5.47 -3.90
N ALA A 46 -1.01 4.96 -4.70
CA ALA A 46 -1.72 3.72 -4.38
C ALA A 46 -0.77 2.51 -4.33
N ARG A 47 0.20 2.43 -5.25
CA ARG A 47 1.25 1.40 -5.21
C ARG A 47 2.11 1.50 -3.95
N LEU A 48 2.48 2.72 -3.53
CA LEU A 48 3.16 2.92 -2.25
C LEU A 48 2.31 2.42 -1.07
N GLY A 49 1.00 2.69 -1.08
CA GLY A 49 0.08 2.18 -0.06
C GLY A 49 0.06 0.65 0.03
N LEU A 50 0.06 -0.04 -1.10
CA LEU A 50 0.14 -1.51 -1.14
C LEU A 50 1.46 -2.05 -0.58
N LEU A 51 2.58 -1.37 -0.84
CA LEU A 51 3.87 -1.77 -0.29
C LEU A 51 3.92 -1.53 1.22
N TYR A 52 3.33 -0.44 1.70
CA TYR A 52 3.21 -0.19 3.13
C TYR A 52 2.34 -1.22 3.84
N LEU A 53 1.25 -1.70 3.22
CA LEU A 53 0.48 -2.83 3.76
C LEU A 53 1.31 -4.11 3.85
N ARG A 54 2.16 -4.39 2.86
CA ARG A 54 3.07 -5.56 2.91
C ARG A 54 4.13 -5.46 4.00
N LEU A 55 4.45 -4.25 4.44
CA LEU A 55 5.34 -3.99 5.56
C LEU A 55 4.60 -3.84 6.88
N GLU A 56 3.29 -4.14 6.91
CA GLU A 56 2.42 -3.97 8.09
C GLU A 56 2.37 -2.52 8.62
N GLN A 57 2.76 -1.55 7.80
CA GLN A 57 2.74 -0.12 8.11
C GLN A 57 1.38 0.49 7.74
N ALA A 58 0.36 0.14 8.51
CA ALA A 58 -1.03 0.54 8.29
C ALA A 58 -1.23 2.06 8.13
N ASP A 59 -0.61 2.87 8.99
CA ASP A 59 -0.76 4.32 8.96
C ASP A 59 -0.16 4.94 7.69
N SER A 60 1.04 4.47 7.31
CA SER A 60 1.70 4.89 6.07
C SER A 60 0.89 4.47 4.85
N ALA A 61 0.29 3.27 4.87
CA ALA A 61 -0.58 2.79 3.82
C ALA A 61 -1.84 3.64 3.69
N GLN A 62 -2.51 3.92 4.81
CA GLN A 62 -3.69 4.77 4.84
C GLN A 62 -3.38 6.16 4.28
N ALA A 63 -2.28 6.78 4.70
CA ALA A 63 -1.88 8.10 4.20
C ALA A 63 -1.60 8.08 2.68
N ALA A 64 -0.96 7.02 2.17
CA ALA A 64 -0.67 6.88 0.76
C ALA A 64 -1.96 6.69 -0.08
N PHE A 65 -2.89 5.84 0.36
CA PHE A 65 -4.18 5.67 -0.31
C PHE A 65 -5.04 6.94 -0.26
N SER A 66 -5.07 7.64 0.87
CA SER A 66 -5.77 8.92 0.97
C SER A 66 -5.22 9.97 0.01
N ARG A 67 -3.89 10.06 -0.14
CA ARG A 67 -3.27 10.94 -1.16
C ARG A 67 -3.62 10.51 -2.58
N ALA A 68 -3.67 9.21 -2.85
CA ALA A 68 -4.09 8.70 -4.14
C ALA A 68 -5.53 9.11 -4.46
N LEU A 69 -6.45 9.02 -3.48
CA LEU A 69 -7.83 9.45 -3.63
C LEU A 69 -8.01 10.98 -3.73
N GLN A 70 -7.12 11.77 -3.13
CA GLN A 70 -7.12 13.23 -3.34
C GLN A 70 -6.80 13.60 -4.80
N GLN A 71 -6.00 12.78 -5.49
CA GLN A 71 -5.62 13.00 -6.89
C GLN A 71 -6.60 12.36 -7.87
N ASN A 72 -7.05 11.14 -7.55
CA ASN A 72 -8.08 10.42 -8.29
C ASN A 72 -9.10 9.82 -7.31
N PRO A 73 -10.24 10.50 -7.06
CA PRO A 73 -11.28 10.03 -6.14
C PRO A 73 -11.91 8.69 -6.54
N ASN A 74 -11.80 8.32 -7.81
CA ASN A 74 -12.37 7.12 -8.39
C ASN A 74 -11.32 6.00 -8.51
N LEU A 75 -10.21 6.05 -7.79
CA LEU A 75 -9.18 5.01 -7.89
C LEU A 75 -9.59 3.76 -7.09
N ALA A 76 -10.12 2.76 -7.76
CA ALA A 76 -10.61 1.51 -7.15
C ALA A 76 -9.58 0.78 -6.27
N ILE A 77 -8.29 0.80 -6.66
CA ILE A 77 -7.20 0.22 -5.85
C ILE A 77 -7.05 0.94 -4.51
N ALA A 78 -7.19 2.26 -4.47
CA ALA A 78 -7.02 3.02 -3.24
C ALA A 78 -8.22 2.83 -2.29
N HIS A 79 -9.43 2.77 -2.84
CA HIS A 79 -10.63 2.39 -2.08
C HIS A 79 -10.51 0.98 -1.50
N THR A 80 -10.12 0.00 -2.32
CA THR A 80 -9.88 -1.38 -1.84
C THR A 80 -8.81 -1.43 -0.74
N GLY A 81 -7.73 -0.65 -0.90
CA GLY A 81 -6.65 -0.54 0.08
C GLY A 81 -7.13 0.00 1.44
N LEU A 82 -7.94 1.08 1.44
CA LEU A 82 -8.54 1.63 2.65
C LEU A 82 -9.56 0.66 3.25
N GLY A 83 -10.40 0.02 2.43
CA GLY A 83 -11.37 -0.96 2.90
C GLY A 83 -10.71 -2.12 3.64
N ARG A 84 -9.57 -2.62 3.15
CA ARG A 84 -8.76 -3.62 3.86
C ARG A 84 -8.21 -3.12 5.19
N ILE A 85 -7.73 -1.87 5.26
CA ILE A 85 -7.25 -1.28 6.52
C ILE A 85 -8.38 -1.18 7.53
N GLU A 86 -9.54 -0.66 7.12
CA GLU A 86 -10.69 -0.52 8.01
C GLU A 86 -11.20 -1.90 8.48
N LEU A 87 -11.19 -2.91 7.62
CA LEU A 87 -11.66 -4.26 7.96
C LEU A 87 -10.65 -5.04 8.84
N GLU A 88 -9.40 -5.15 8.37
CA GLU A 88 -8.39 -6.06 8.94
C GLU A 88 -7.66 -5.47 10.14
N ILE A 89 -7.54 -4.13 10.21
CA ILE A 89 -6.67 -3.46 11.19
C ILE A 89 -7.48 -2.68 12.22
N LYS A 90 -8.54 -1.99 11.78
CA LYS A 90 -9.38 -1.17 12.66
C LYS A 90 -10.67 -1.85 13.12
N GLU A 91 -10.98 -3.03 12.57
CA GLU A 91 -12.18 -3.80 12.87
C GLU A 91 -13.49 -3.00 12.65
N ARG A 92 -13.51 -2.16 11.60
CA ARG A 92 -14.63 -1.30 11.20
C ARG A 92 -15.24 -1.81 9.89
N PRO A 93 -16.03 -2.90 9.92
CA PRO A 93 -16.57 -3.52 8.71
C PRO A 93 -17.54 -2.62 7.94
N LYS A 94 -18.24 -1.69 8.61
CA LYS A 94 -19.16 -0.74 7.96
C LYS A 94 -18.41 0.29 7.10
N ASP A 95 -17.32 0.82 7.61
CA ASP A 95 -16.48 1.77 6.89
C ASP A 95 -15.75 1.06 5.74
N ALA A 96 -15.30 -0.17 5.98
CA ALA A 96 -14.71 -1.03 4.96
C ALA A 96 -15.67 -1.30 3.80
N LEU A 97 -16.92 -1.64 4.10
CA LEU A 97 -17.96 -1.88 3.10
C LEU A 97 -18.17 -0.64 2.20
N SER A 98 -18.24 0.55 2.80
CA SER A 98 -18.39 1.80 2.05
C SER A 98 -17.25 2.01 1.05
N HIS A 99 -16.01 1.66 1.44
CA HIS A 99 -14.87 1.71 0.54
C HIS A 99 -14.92 0.62 -0.56
N PHE A 100 -15.34 -0.60 -0.24
CA PHE A 100 -15.48 -1.65 -1.25
C PHE A 100 -16.60 -1.35 -2.26
N GLU A 101 -17.71 -0.77 -1.82
CA GLU A 101 -18.78 -0.31 -2.70
C GLU A 101 -18.30 0.81 -3.63
N ALA A 102 -17.51 1.75 -3.12
CA ALA A 102 -16.90 2.79 -3.96
C ALA A 102 -15.98 2.19 -5.03
N ALA A 103 -15.15 1.19 -4.68
CA ALA A 103 -14.31 0.49 -5.65
C ALA A 103 -15.13 -0.24 -6.72
N ALA A 104 -16.17 -0.98 -6.31
CA ALA A 104 -17.05 -1.71 -7.23
C ALA A 104 -17.85 -0.78 -8.16
N ASN A 105 -18.27 0.38 -7.67
CA ASN A 105 -18.98 1.37 -8.48
C ASN A 105 -18.10 1.95 -9.59
N VAL A 106 -16.80 2.14 -9.34
CA VAL A 106 -15.86 2.58 -10.38
C VAL A 106 -15.73 1.52 -11.47
N ASP A 107 -15.47 0.27 -11.09
CA ASP A 107 -15.29 -0.82 -12.05
C ASP A 107 -16.56 -1.06 -12.88
N THR A 108 -17.74 -0.93 -12.27
CA THR A 108 -19.02 -1.07 -12.99
C THR A 108 -19.33 0.11 -13.90
N ILE A 109 -18.91 1.33 -13.57
CA ILE A 109 -19.00 2.48 -14.49
C ILE A 109 -18.06 2.29 -15.68
N ASP A 110 -16.82 1.84 -15.45
CA ASP A 110 -15.86 1.58 -16.52
C ASP A 110 -16.36 0.46 -17.46
N ALA A 111 -16.83 -0.66 -16.89
CA ALA A 111 -17.40 -1.77 -17.65
C ALA A 111 -18.67 -1.38 -18.43
N ARG A 112 -19.57 -0.60 -17.84
CA ARG A 112 -20.78 -0.11 -18.53
C ARG A 112 -20.44 0.91 -19.62
N SER A 113 -19.46 1.78 -19.39
CA SER A 113 -19.01 2.76 -20.38
C SER A 113 -18.42 2.07 -21.60
N HIS A 114 -17.67 0.98 -21.39
CA HIS A 114 -17.17 0.15 -22.49
C HIS A 114 -18.29 -0.54 -23.28
N ASP A 115 -19.37 -1.03 -22.64
CA ASP A 115 -20.51 -1.64 -23.37
C ASP A 115 -21.34 -0.61 -24.13
N LEU A 116 -21.41 0.63 -23.64
CA LEU A 116 -22.18 1.71 -24.29
C LEU A 116 -21.51 2.24 -25.56
N LEU A 117 -20.16 2.24 -25.62
CA LEU A 117 -19.40 2.65 -26.81
C LEU A 117 -19.44 1.62 -27.96
N ILE A 118 -19.89 0.39 -27.71
CA ILE A 118 -20.05 -0.66 -28.73
C ILE A 118 -21.45 -0.59 -29.38
N LYS A 119 -22.42 0.07 -28.74
CA LYS A 119 -23.84 0.11 -29.18
C LYS A 119 -24.26 1.43 -29.84
N THR A 120 -23.36 2.39 -30.03
CA THR A 120 -23.61 3.65 -30.77
C THR A 120 -22.86 3.66 -32.08
#